data_AF-A0A7C1L0B5-F1
#
_entry.id   AF-A0A7C1L0B5-F1
#
_cell.length_a   1.000
_cell.length_b   1.000
_cell.length_c   1.000
_cell.angle_alpha   90.00
_cell.angle_beta   90.00
_cell.angle_gamma   90.00
#
_symmetry.space_group_name_H-M   'P 1'
#
loop_
_entity.id
_entity.type
_entity.pdbx_description
1 polymer ?
#
loop_
_entity_poly.entity_id
_entity_poly.type
_entity_poly.pdbx_seq_one_letter_code
_entity_poly.pdbx_strand_id
1 'polypeptide(L)'
;LKRRAEIANNANSKLFISIHCNAHKNKRVSGMEIYFLSEAKTESAQRVADLENASIQFEDNPGYYNNILDIHQKILNDMKSNVFLKESQDICKLVLDSSTSSTRQINRGVKQAGFYVMLGTQATMPSILFEIGYISNSKEEKILKRVSHHKRVAQAIYDAIIEFKRRAERDIISKGN
;
A
#
# COMPACT_ATOMS: atom_id res chain seq x y z
N LEU A 1 -2.44 5.50 -12.96
CA LEU A 1 -1.49 5.06 -11.93
C LEU A 1 -0.25 5.95 -11.90
N LYS A 2 0.39 6.26 -13.05
CA LYS A 2 1.63 7.05 -13.14
C LYS A 2 1.49 8.43 -12.51
N ARG A 3 0.40 9.13 -12.84
CA ARG A 3 0.10 10.47 -12.33
C ARG A 3 0.09 10.53 -10.79
N ARG A 4 -0.32 9.46 -10.12
CA ARG A 4 -0.33 9.40 -8.64
C ARG A 4 1.10 9.44 -8.07
N ALA A 5 2.01 8.69 -8.68
CA ALA A 5 3.42 8.69 -8.29
C ALA A 5 4.10 10.03 -8.62
N GLU A 6 3.80 10.62 -9.79
CA GLU A 6 4.32 11.95 -10.16
C GLU A 6 3.89 13.03 -9.16
N ILE A 7 2.61 13.05 -8.76
CA ILE A 7 2.11 14.00 -7.75
C ILE A 7 2.90 13.86 -6.44
N ALA A 8 3.13 12.62 -5.98
CA ALA A 8 3.86 12.37 -4.73
C ALA A 8 5.32 12.81 -4.81
N ASN A 9 6.00 12.50 -5.92
CA ASN A 9 7.40 12.90 -6.14
C ASN A 9 7.53 14.43 -6.24
N ASN A 10 6.64 15.08 -6.99
CA ASN A 10 6.65 16.54 -7.16
C ASN A 10 6.33 17.29 -5.86
N ALA A 11 5.58 16.67 -4.95
CA ALA A 11 5.30 17.22 -3.62
C ALA A 11 6.46 17.02 -2.63
N ASN A 12 7.57 16.37 -3.03
CA ASN A 12 8.68 15.98 -2.15
C ASN A 12 8.19 15.19 -0.91
N SER A 13 7.18 14.34 -1.12
CA SER A 13 6.56 13.53 -0.07
C SER A 13 7.55 12.61 0.60
N LYS A 14 7.36 12.36 1.91
CA LYS A 14 8.20 11.44 2.71
C LYS A 14 7.56 10.07 2.93
N LEU A 15 6.34 9.89 2.45
CA LEU A 15 5.56 8.66 2.54
C LEU A 15 4.47 8.68 1.48
N PHE A 16 4.24 7.54 0.83
CA PHE A 16 3.14 7.33 -0.09
C PHE A 16 2.18 6.25 0.44
N ILE A 17 0.88 6.56 0.49
CA ILE A 17 -0.16 5.61 0.87
C ILE A 17 -1.23 5.59 -0.21
N SER A 18 -1.40 4.45 -0.88
CA SER A 18 -2.53 4.17 -1.77
C SER A 18 -3.64 3.50 -0.98
N ILE A 19 -4.84 4.08 -0.94
CA ILE A 19 -5.98 3.52 -0.18
C ILE A 19 -6.99 2.92 -1.17
N HIS A 20 -7.39 1.67 -0.93
CA HIS A 20 -8.22 0.87 -1.82
C HIS A 20 -9.29 0.07 -1.06
N CYS A 21 -10.24 -0.48 -1.81
CA CYS A 21 -11.24 -1.42 -1.33
C CYS A 21 -11.24 -2.65 -2.23
N ASN A 22 -10.70 -3.75 -1.72
CA ASN A 22 -10.47 -4.97 -2.48
C ASN A 22 -11.79 -5.63 -2.94
N ALA A 23 -11.71 -6.56 -3.88
CA ALA A 23 -12.80 -7.42 -4.30
C ALA A 23 -12.32 -8.87 -4.45
N HIS A 24 -13.16 -9.83 -4.08
CA HIS A 24 -12.85 -11.24 -4.17
C HIS A 24 -14.04 -12.05 -4.70
N LYS A 25 -13.77 -13.09 -5.52
CA LYS A 25 -14.81 -13.98 -6.08
C LYS A 25 -15.65 -14.64 -4.98
N ASN A 26 -15.00 -15.09 -3.91
CA ASN A 26 -15.68 -15.52 -2.69
C ASN A 26 -16.13 -14.29 -1.87
N LYS A 27 -17.42 -13.96 -1.94
CA LYS A 27 -18.06 -12.83 -1.24
C LYS A 27 -18.05 -12.93 0.30
N ARG A 28 -17.57 -14.04 0.88
CA ARG A 28 -17.39 -14.19 2.33
C ARG A 28 -16.08 -13.62 2.85
N VAL A 29 -15.10 -13.38 1.97
CA VAL A 29 -13.82 -12.78 2.36
C VAL A 29 -14.06 -11.37 2.91
N SER A 30 -13.40 -11.03 4.01
CA SER A 30 -13.49 -9.72 4.68
C SER A 30 -12.21 -9.45 5.47
N GLY A 31 -12.05 -8.19 5.87
CA GLY A 31 -10.92 -7.72 6.65
C GLY A 31 -9.98 -6.82 5.85
N MET A 32 -8.97 -6.33 6.55
CA MET A 32 -7.97 -5.41 6.02
C MET A 32 -6.68 -6.14 5.70
N GLU A 33 -6.04 -5.75 4.59
CA GLU A 33 -4.70 -6.19 4.21
C GLU A 33 -3.91 -5.01 3.68
N ILE A 34 -2.59 -5.09 3.79
CA ILE A 34 -1.70 -4.02 3.38
C ILE A 34 -0.50 -4.60 2.65
N TYR A 35 0.00 -3.85 1.68
CA TYR A 35 1.07 -4.29 0.80
C TYR A 35 2.19 -3.27 0.77
N PHE A 36 3.43 -3.77 0.78
CA PHE A 36 4.60 -3.05 0.31
C PHE A 36 5.06 -3.60 -1.04
N LEU A 37 5.81 -2.82 -1.81
CA LEU A 37 6.27 -3.23 -3.13
C LEU A 37 7.41 -4.24 -2.99
N SER A 38 7.20 -5.46 -3.44
CA SER A 38 8.22 -6.51 -3.59
C SER A 38 7.63 -7.67 -4.41
N GLU A 39 8.42 -8.70 -4.70
CA GLU A 39 7.96 -9.89 -5.40
C GLU A 39 6.83 -10.60 -4.63
N ALA A 40 5.78 -11.03 -5.32
CA ALA A 40 4.65 -11.67 -4.65
C ALA A 40 5.02 -13.03 -4.07
N LYS A 41 4.73 -13.25 -2.78
CA LYS A 41 4.97 -14.55 -2.11
C LYS A 41 3.83 -15.54 -2.22
N THR A 42 2.66 -15.10 -2.67
CA THR A 42 1.47 -15.94 -2.77
C THR A 42 0.69 -15.60 -4.03
N GLU A 43 0.01 -16.59 -4.61
CA GLU A 43 -0.89 -16.37 -5.74
C GLU A 43 -1.99 -15.36 -5.41
N SER A 44 -2.43 -15.30 -4.15
CA SER A 44 -3.42 -14.31 -3.74
C SER A 44 -2.90 -12.90 -3.77
N ALA A 45 -1.63 -12.68 -3.41
CA ALA A 45 -1.01 -11.37 -3.50
C ALA A 45 -0.75 -10.99 -4.96
N GLN A 46 -0.28 -11.95 -5.77
CA GLN A 46 -0.07 -11.76 -7.21
C GLN A 46 -1.35 -11.34 -7.91
N ARG A 47 -2.44 -12.08 -7.69
CA ARG A 47 -3.74 -11.78 -8.30
C ARG A 47 -4.27 -10.39 -7.97
N VAL A 48 -4.07 -9.93 -6.73
CA VAL A 48 -4.50 -8.57 -6.33
C VAL A 48 -3.67 -7.53 -7.09
N ALA A 49 -2.35 -7.71 -7.18
CA ALA A 49 -1.51 -6.85 -8.00
C ALA A 49 -1.91 -6.86 -9.48
N ASP A 50 -2.20 -8.03 -10.07
CA ASP A 50 -2.62 -8.14 -11.47
C ASP A 50 -3.93 -7.40 -11.73
N LEU A 51 -4.90 -7.51 -10.82
CA LEU A 51 -6.18 -6.81 -10.91
C LEU A 51 -6.00 -5.29 -10.80
N GLU A 52 -5.20 -4.83 -9.84
CA GLU A 52 -4.92 -3.40 -9.67
C GLU A 52 -4.13 -2.84 -10.86
N ASN A 53 -3.17 -3.59 -11.37
CA ASN A 53 -2.35 -3.21 -12.52
C ASN A 53 -3.16 -3.23 -13.83
N ALA A 54 -4.19 -4.08 -13.95
CA ALA A 54 -5.07 -4.10 -15.11
C ALA A 54 -5.85 -2.78 -15.30
N SER A 55 -5.92 -1.92 -14.28
CA SER A 55 -6.49 -0.58 -14.42
C SER A 55 -5.73 0.33 -15.40
N ILE A 56 -4.49 0.00 -15.76
CA ILE A 56 -3.69 0.72 -16.77
C ILE A 56 -4.42 0.86 -18.10
N GLN A 57 -5.17 -0.16 -18.53
CA GLN A 57 -5.83 -0.15 -19.82
C GLN A 57 -6.84 1.00 -19.98
N PHE A 58 -7.26 1.59 -18.86
CA PHE A 58 -8.19 2.71 -18.80
C PHE A 58 -7.49 4.07 -18.60
N GLU A 59 -6.14 4.13 -18.63
CA GLU A 59 -5.38 5.38 -18.56
C GLU A 59 -5.24 6.05 -19.93
N ASP A 60 -5.05 7.38 -19.93
CA ASP A 60 -4.93 8.21 -21.13
C ASP A 60 -3.81 7.77 -22.09
N ASN A 61 -2.78 7.07 -21.59
CA ASN A 61 -1.69 6.54 -22.40
C ASN A 61 -1.22 5.15 -21.90
N PRO A 62 -1.91 4.07 -22.32
CA PRO A 62 -1.60 2.70 -21.88
C PRO A 62 -0.21 2.22 -22.37
N GLY A 63 0.23 2.68 -23.55
CA GLY A 63 1.49 2.26 -24.18
C GLY A 63 2.74 2.66 -23.39
N TYR A 64 2.63 3.64 -22.50
CA TYR A 64 3.69 4.02 -21.55
C TYR A 64 4.14 2.83 -20.68
N TYR A 65 3.23 1.91 -20.37
CA TYR A 65 3.49 0.79 -19.47
C TYR A 65 4.14 -0.42 -20.14
N ASN A 66 4.20 -0.47 -21.47
CA ASN A 66 4.90 -1.54 -22.18
C ASN A 66 6.40 -1.55 -21.87
N ASN A 67 7.00 -0.35 -21.72
CA ASN A 67 8.38 -0.21 -21.25
C ASN A 67 8.50 -0.45 -19.74
N ILE A 68 7.44 -0.18 -18.97
CA ILE A 68 7.40 -0.43 -17.52
C ILE A 68 7.41 -1.93 -17.21
N LEU A 69 6.88 -2.81 -18.08
CA LEU A 69 6.96 -4.26 -17.84
C LEU A 69 8.42 -4.76 -17.81
N ASP A 70 9.26 -4.28 -18.73
CA ASP A 70 10.69 -4.64 -18.75
C ASP A 70 11.48 -3.95 -17.63
N ILE A 71 11.09 -2.72 -17.28
CA ILE A 71 11.65 -1.98 -16.14
C ILE A 71 11.17 -2.57 -14.80
N HIS A 72 9.97 -3.15 -14.71
CA HIS A 72 9.39 -3.71 -13.49
C HIS A 72 10.28 -4.83 -12.97
N GLN A 73 10.73 -5.73 -13.85
CA GLN A 73 11.63 -6.80 -13.44
C GLN A 73 12.98 -6.27 -12.97
N LYS A 74 13.48 -5.19 -13.59
CA LYS A 74 14.71 -4.50 -13.15
C LYS A 74 14.52 -3.81 -11.80
N ILE A 75 13.40 -3.09 -11.57
CA ILE A 75 13.07 -2.46 -10.29
C ILE A 75 12.89 -3.50 -9.18
N LEU A 76 12.19 -4.60 -9.45
CA LEU A 76 12.06 -5.70 -8.48
C LEU A 76 13.44 -6.25 -8.07
N ASN A 77 14.38 -6.33 -9.02
CA ASN A 77 15.74 -6.74 -8.74
C ASN A 77 16.52 -5.68 -7.93
N ASP A 78 16.39 -4.39 -8.27
CA ASP A 78 17.06 -3.28 -7.58
C ASP A 78 16.55 -3.06 -6.15
N MET A 79 15.29 -3.40 -5.87
CA MET A 79 14.70 -3.28 -4.53
C MET A 79 15.38 -4.15 -3.47
N LYS A 80 16.14 -5.18 -3.85
CA LYS A 80 16.92 -5.99 -2.89
C LYS A 80 17.91 -5.16 -2.05
N SER A 81 18.25 -3.94 -2.48
CA SER A 81 19.18 -3.04 -1.81
C SER A 81 18.51 -1.75 -1.26
N ASN A 82 17.18 -1.60 -1.34
CA ASN A 82 16.51 -0.33 -1.08
C ASN A 82 16.14 -0.13 0.40
N VAL A 83 16.65 0.94 1.03
CA VAL A 83 16.33 1.37 2.41
C VAL A 83 14.83 1.56 2.63
N PHE A 84 14.10 2.07 1.63
CA PHE A 84 12.67 2.29 1.72
C PHE A 84 11.85 1.00 1.75
N LEU A 85 12.42 -0.15 1.39
CA LEU A 85 11.73 -1.44 1.49
C LEU A 85 11.44 -1.79 2.95
N LYS A 86 12.45 -1.67 3.82
CA LYS A 86 12.33 -1.93 5.25
C LYS A 86 11.37 -0.93 5.90
N GLU A 87 11.52 0.34 5.59
CA GLU A 87 10.61 1.39 6.05
C GLU A 87 9.16 1.14 5.61
N SER A 88 8.94 0.75 4.35
CA SER A 88 7.61 0.39 3.82
C SER A 88 6.99 -0.78 4.57
N GLN A 89 7.78 -1.80 4.91
CA GLN A 89 7.33 -2.93 5.70
C GLN A 89 6.96 -2.50 7.14
N ASP A 90 7.72 -1.60 7.74
CA ASP A 90 7.48 -1.15 9.10
C ASP A 90 6.23 -0.25 9.18
N ILE A 91 6.05 0.71 8.26
CA ILE A 91 4.82 1.50 8.19
C ILE A 91 3.59 0.64 7.85
N CYS A 92 3.73 -0.40 7.00
CA CYS A 92 2.66 -1.37 6.74
C CYS A 92 2.12 -1.96 8.05
N LYS A 93 3.04 -2.44 8.90
CA LYS A 93 2.67 -3.08 10.15
C LYS A 93 1.97 -2.10 11.09
N LEU A 94 2.49 -0.88 11.22
CA LEU A 94 1.88 0.17 12.06
C LEU A 94 0.47 0.53 11.60
N VAL A 95 0.28 0.77 10.31
CA VAL A 95 -1.03 1.16 9.74
C VAL A 95 -2.04 0.03 9.91
N LEU A 96 -1.66 -1.22 9.62
CA LEU A 96 -2.57 -2.36 9.72
C LEU A 96 -2.96 -2.66 11.16
N ASP A 97 -1.99 -2.69 12.08
CA ASP A 97 -2.24 -2.99 13.50
C ASP A 97 -3.11 -1.89 14.13
N SER A 98 -2.82 -0.61 13.83
CA SER A 98 -3.62 0.54 14.28
C SER A 98 -5.07 0.48 13.75
N SER A 99 -5.22 0.24 12.44
CA SER A 99 -6.53 0.25 11.77
C SER A 99 -7.41 -0.92 12.21
N THR A 100 -6.85 -2.12 12.32
CA THR A 100 -7.59 -3.32 12.75
C THR A 100 -7.98 -3.25 14.22
N SER A 101 -7.13 -2.68 15.07
CA SER A 101 -7.47 -2.41 16.48
C SER A 101 -8.60 -1.38 16.62
N SER A 102 -8.52 -0.26 15.89
CA SER A 102 -9.50 0.83 15.95
C SER A 102 -10.88 0.42 15.39
N THR A 103 -10.89 -0.37 14.31
CA THR A 103 -12.13 -0.76 13.61
C THR A 103 -12.69 -2.11 14.02
N ARG A 104 -11.88 -2.95 14.69
CA ARG A 104 -12.17 -4.35 15.02
C ARG A 104 -12.41 -5.23 13.78
N GLN A 105 -11.91 -4.82 12.61
CA GLN A 105 -11.92 -5.66 11.41
C GLN A 105 -10.81 -6.71 11.47
N ILE A 106 -11.00 -7.79 10.70
CA ILE A 106 -10.05 -8.90 10.61
C ILE A 106 -8.72 -8.37 10.06
N ASN A 107 -7.62 -8.65 10.76
CA ASN A 107 -6.26 -8.40 10.28
C ASN A 107 -5.83 -9.56 9.36
N ARG A 108 -5.66 -9.29 8.06
CA ARG A 108 -5.22 -10.29 7.07
C ARG A 108 -3.72 -10.25 6.76
N GLY A 109 -2.97 -9.47 7.55
CA GLY A 109 -1.52 -9.41 7.51
C GLY A 109 -0.93 -8.44 6.48
N VAL A 110 0.37 -8.22 6.65
CA VAL A 110 1.23 -7.48 5.72
C VAL A 110 1.67 -8.42 4.60
N LYS A 111 1.59 -7.94 3.36
CA LYS A 111 1.88 -8.70 2.14
C LYS A 111 2.85 -7.93 1.25
N GLN A 112 3.36 -8.63 0.24
CA GLN A 112 4.19 -8.06 -0.82
C GLN A 112 3.65 -8.47 -2.18
N ALA A 113 3.61 -7.52 -3.12
CA ALA A 113 3.35 -7.78 -4.54
C ALA A 113 3.80 -6.58 -5.42
N GLY A 114 3.91 -6.82 -6.72
CA GLY A 114 4.38 -5.85 -7.72
C GLY A 114 3.31 -4.86 -8.18
N PHE A 115 2.96 -3.86 -7.35
CA PHE A 115 1.98 -2.83 -7.72
C PHE A 115 2.60 -1.66 -8.49
N TYR A 116 2.09 -1.37 -9.69
CA TYR A 116 2.68 -0.33 -10.54
C TYR A 116 2.45 1.08 -10.05
N VAL A 117 1.40 1.31 -9.25
CA VAL A 117 1.18 2.60 -8.59
C VAL A 117 2.31 2.96 -7.62
N MET A 118 2.99 1.95 -7.09
CA MET A 118 4.07 2.10 -6.10
C MET A 118 5.46 2.15 -6.75
N LEU A 119 5.62 1.63 -7.97
CA LEU A 119 6.91 1.62 -8.68
C LEU A 119 7.51 3.02 -8.81
N GLY A 120 6.68 4.02 -9.13
CA GLY A 120 7.17 5.39 -9.33
C GLY A 120 7.56 6.12 -8.05
N THR A 121 7.17 5.63 -6.87
CA THR A 121 7.45 6.26 -5.56
C THR A 121 8.48 5.50 -4.74
N GLN A 122 8.65 4.19 -4.98
CA GLN A 122 9.52 3.34 -4.15
C GLN A 122 11.00 3.77 -4.15
N ALA A 123 11.46 4.42 -5.22
CA ALA A 123 12.83 4.91 -5.31
C ALA A 123 13.09 6.18 -4.49
N THR A 124 12.05 6.89 -4.07
CA THR A 124 12.14 8.22 -3.45
C THR A 124 11.59 8.27 -2.03
N MET A 125 10.70 7.34 -1.66
CA MET A 125 10.06 7.30 -0.35
C MET A 125 9.49 5.91 -0.01
N PRO A 126 9.19 5.62 1.27
CA PRO A 126 8.37 4.48 1.64
C PRO A 126 7.00 4.54 0.99
N SER A 127 6.51 3.40 0.52
CA SER A 127 5.27 3.30 -0.24
C SER A 127 4.48 2.09 0.20
N ILE A 128 3.18 2.28 0.46
CA ILE A 128 2.26 1.22 0.84
C ILE A 128 0.94 1.29 0.06
N LEU A 129 0.30 0.14 -0.13
CA LEU A 129 -1.07 0.03 -0.61
C LEU A 129 -1.93 -0.63 0.47
N PHE A 130 -2.97 0.06 0.92
CA PHE A 130 -3.82 -0.37 2.01
C PHE A 130 -5.24 -0.68 1.53
N GLU A 131 -5.62 -1.95 1.65
CA GLU A 131 -6.97 -2.44 1.42
C GLU A 131 -7.78 -2.35 2.72
N ILE A 132 -8.71 -1.40 2.79
CA ILE A 132 -9.47 -1.11 4.03
C ILE A 132 -10.66 -2.06 4.25
N GLY A 133 -10.89 -2.98 3.32
CA GLY A 133 -11.97 -3.96 3.34
C GLY A 133 -12.29 -4.48 1.94
N TYR A 134 -13.23 -5.42 1.85
CA TYR A 134 -13.67 -6.03 0.59
C TYR A 134 -15.04 -5.53 0.15
N ILE A 135 -15.11 -4.73 -0.91
CA ILE A 135 -16.38 -4.21 -1.46
C ILE A 135 -17.30 -5.32 -1.98
N SER A 136 -16.74 -6.47 -2.37
CA SER A 136 -17.49 -7.66 -2.78
C SER A 136 -18.26 -8.34 -1.64
N ASN A 137 -17.93 -8.02 -0.38
CA ASN A 137 -18.59 -8.55 0.81
C ASN A 137 -19.70 -7.59 1.26
N SER A 138 -20.95 -8.06 1.27
CA SER A 138 -22.11 -7.20 1.58
C SER A 138 -22.12 -6.61 2.98
N LYS A 139 -21.42 -7.22 3.96
CA LYS A 139 -21.26 -6.64 5.30
C LYS A 139 -20.21 -5.53 5.29
N GLU A 140 -19.08 -5.76 4.63
CA GLU A 140 -18.03 -4.74 4.53
C GLU A 140 -18.46 -3.57 3.64
N GLU A 141 -19.15 -3.80 2.53
CA GLU A 141 -19.72 -2.75 1.68
C GLU A 141 -20.57 -1.75 2.51
N LYS A 142 -21.40 -2.26 3.42
CA LYS A 142 -22.22 -1.43 4.32
C LYS A 142 -21.39 -0.63 5.33
N ILE A 143 -20.24 -1.16 5.76
CA ILE A 143 -19.34 -0.48 6.70
C ILE A 143 -18.48 0.55 5.96
N LEU A 144 -17.98 0.21 4.77
CA LEU A 144 -17.19 1.06 3.89
C LEU A 144 -17.96 2.30 3.39
N LYS A 145 -19.30 2.29 3.42
CA LYS A 145 -20.12 3.48 3.12
C LYS A 145 -20.27 4.44 4.31
N ARG A 146 -19.88 4.04 5.52
CA ARG A 146 -20.10 4.85 6.73
C ARG A 146 -18.99 5.86 6.94
N VAL A 147 -19.35 7.13 7.02
CA VAL A 147 -18.42 8.23 7.37
C VAL A 147 -17.72 7.97 8.71
N SER A 148 -18.40 7.37 9.69
CA SER A 148 -17.78 7.03 10.97
C SER A 148 -16.67 5.99 10.86
N HIS A 149 -16.77 5.08 9.89
CA HIS A 149 -15.73 4.11 9.60
C HIS A 149 -14.55 4.78 8.89
N HIS A 150 -14.78 5.65 7.90
CA HIS A 150 -13.73 6.45 7.26
C HIS A 150 -12.93 7.26 8.29
N LYS A 151 -13.61 7.93 9.23
CA LYS A 151 -12.96 8.68 10.31
C LYS A 151 -12.07 7.79 11.20
N ARG A 152 -12.54 6.59 11.55
CA ARG A 152 -11.74 5.64 12.34
C ARG A 152 -10.49 5.17 11.60
N VAL A 153 -10.62 4.85 10.32
CA VAL A 153 -9.48 4.43 9.48
C VAL A 153 -8.51 5.59 9.28
N ALA A 154 -9.00 6.79 8.97
CA ALA A 154 -8.17 7.98 8.80
C ALA A 154 -7.39 8.33 10.08
N GLN A 155 -8.05 8.26 11.25
CA GLN A 155 -7.38 8.48 12.53
C GLN A 155 -6.32 7.40 12.79
N ALA A 156 -6.62 6.13 12.52
CA ALA A 156 -5.67 5.04 12.70
C ALA A 156 -4.44 5.16 11.80
N ILE A 157 -4.62 5.58 10.54
CA ILE A 157 -3.53 5.89 9.62
C ILE A 157 -2.69 7.06 10.16
N TYR A 158 -3.34 8.14 10.62
CA TYR A 158 -2.64 9.29 11.20
C TYR A 158 -1.79 8.87 12.42
N ASP A 159 -2.37 8.14 13.36
CA ASP A 159 -1.67 7.68 14.56
C ASP A 159 -0.45 6.80 14.20
N ALA A 160 -0.60 5.94 13.19
CA ALA A 160 0.49 5.11 12.66
C ALA A 160 1.61 5.93 12.01
N ILE A 161 1.27 7.00 11.27
CA ILE A 161 2.25 7.90 10.65
C ILE A 161 3.03 8.66 11.74
N ILE A 162 2.36 9.14 12.78
CA ILE A 162 3.03 9.84 13.90
C ILE A 162 3.99 8.88 14.62
N GLU A 163 3.57 7.65 14.88
CA GLU A 163 4.44 6.64 15.49
C GLU A 163 5.62 6.28 14.58
N PHE A 164 5.40 6.13 13.28
CA PHE A 164 6.47 5.87 12.31
C PHE A 164 7.50 7.00 12.28
N LYS A 165 7.05 8.26 12.24
CA LYS A 165 7.92 9.45 12.32
C LYS A 165 8.77 9.43 13.60
N ARG A 166 8.16 9.15 14.76
CA ARG A 166 8.87 9.08 16.04
C ARG A 166 9.97 8.01 16.04
N ARG A 167 9.72 6.85 15.42
CA ARG A 167 10.73 5.78 15.30
C ARG A 167 11.90 6.21 14.43
N ALA A 168 11.61 6.78 13.25
CA ALA A 168 12.64 7.29 12.35
C ALA A 168 13.53 8.36 13.02
N GLU A 169 12.92 9.29 13.78
CA GLU A 169 13.66 10.32 14.51
C GLU A 169 14.58 9.75 15.61
N ARG A 170 14.14 8.69 16.32
CA ARG A 170 14.97 8.02 17.33
C ARG A 170 16.16 7.30 16.72
N ASP A 171 15.95 6.62 15.59
CA ASP A 171 17.02 5.88 14.91
C ASP A 171 18.13 6.83 14.44
N ILE A 172 17.77 8.01 13.94
CA ILE A 172 18.75 9.06 13.57
C ILE A 172 19.56 9.50 14.78
N ILE A 173 18.92 9.78 15.92
CA ILE A 173 19.61 10.21 17.15
C ILE A 173 20.56 9.11 17.66
N SER A 174 20.14 7.84 17.60
CA SER A 174 20.96 6.71 18.06
C SER A 174 22.19 6.42 17.21
N LYS A 175 22.19 6.80 15.93
CA LYS A 175 23.31 6.59 14.99
C LYS A 175 24.28 7.78 14.93
N GLY A 176 23.90 8.92 15.52
CA GLY A 176 24.73 10.14 15.59
C GLY A 176 25.58 10.26 16.86
N ASN A 177 25.45 9.32 17.81
CA ASN A 177 26.30 9.16 19.00
C ASN A 177 27.15 7.89 18.86
#